data_AF-A0A931B635-F1
#
_entry.id   AF-A0A931B635-F1
#
_cell.length_a   1.000
_cell.length_b   1.000
_cell.length_c   1.000
_cell.angle_alpha   90.00
_cell.angle_beta   90.00
_cell.angle_gamma   90.00
#
_symmetry.space_group_name_H-M   'P 1'
#
loop_
_entity.id
_entity.type
_entity.pdbx_description
1 polymer ?
#
loop_
_entity_poly.entity_id
_entity_poly.type
_entity_poly.pdbx_seq_one_letter_code
_entity_poly.pdbx_strand_id
1 'polypeptide(L)'
;MLCVAAAAVASLGSDESDARKHTEQLSVHGYRRVLIRDESYPGTTNTIADYVGPTESGNPAQLLSGPGLKITHTGPVTWITPQPNDLLDLVALGQFEGPGTCRFDVSKFRRGRSAPEEWHLSDTEAADLRSGRLTAIEVSVGCGLG
;
A
#
# COMPACT_ATOMS: atom_id res chain seq x y z
N MET A 1 -42.18 21.36 29.16
CA MET A 1 -41.69 19.97 28.97
C MET A 1 -40.58 20.02 27.94
N LEU A 2 -39.32 19.92 28.37
CA LEU A 2 -38.16 19.87 27.49
C LEU A 2 -38.00 18.44 26.96
N CYS A 3 -38.10 18.25 25.65
CA CYS A 3 -37.63 17.02 25.01
C CYS A 3 -36.10 17.07 24.95
N VAL A 4 -35.45 16.27 25.79
CA VAL A 4 -34.02 15.99 25.69
C VAL A 4 -33.82 15.16 24.42
N ALA A 5 -33.26 15.79 23.37
CA ALA A 5 -32.77 15.06 22.21
C ALA A 5 -31.60 14.20 22.66
N ALA A 6 -31.81 12.90 22.75
CA ALA A 6 -30.76 11.93 22.93
C ALA A 6 -29.85 12.00 21.70
N ALA A 7 -28.71 12.69 21.85
CA ALA A 7 -27.62 12.59 20.89
C ALA A 7 -27.25 11.12 20.80
N ALA A 8 -27.46 10.53 19.61
CA ALA A 8 -26.96 9.21 19.29
C ALA A 8 -25.43 9.26 19.43
N VAL A 9 -24.94 8.72 20.53
CA VAL A 9 -23.53 8.34 20.65
C VAL A 9 -23.39 7.14 19.73
N ALA A 10 -23.17 7.41 18.44
CA ALA A 10 -22.69 6.40 17.51
C ALA A 10 -21.35 5.95 18.07
N SER A 11 -21.36 4.77 18.69
CA SER A 11 -20.16 4.08 19.11
C SER A 11 -19.27 3.96 17.86
N LEU A 12 -18.16 4.69 17.86
CA LEU A 12 -17.01 4.46 17.01
C LEU A 12 -16.41 3.09 17.40
N GLY A 13 -17.16 2.02 17.13
CA GLY A 13 -16.55 0.72 16.90
C GLY A 13 -15.70 0.94 15.66
N SER A 14 -14.39 0.76 15.79
CA SER A 14 -13.47 0.87 14.66
C SER A 14 -13.74 -0.29 13.69
N ASP A 15 -14.80 -0.16 12.89
CA ASP A 15 -14.94 -0.98 11.72
C ASP A 15 -13.71 -0.72 10.88
N GLU A 16 -12.98 -1.80 10.61
CA GLU A 16 -11.80 -1.79 9.76
C GLU A 16 -12.12 -1.04 8.45
N SER A 17 -11.25 -0.10 8.06
CA SER A 17 -11.45 0.69 6.85
C SER A 17 -11.47 -0.24 5.63
N ASP A 18 -12.23 0.12 4.59
CA ASP A 18 -12.26 -0.72 3.38
C ASP A 18 -10.86 -0.82 2.72
N ALA A 19 -10.04 0.23 2.83
CA ALA A 19 -8.65 0.22 2.40
C ALA A 19 -7.84 -0.85 3.13
N ARG A 20 -8.06 -0.98 4.44
CA ARG A 20 -7.39 -1.98 5.27
C ARG A 20 -7.83 -3.39 4.89
N LYS A 21 -9.14 -3.62 4.73
CA LYS A 21 -9.67 -4.93 4.28
C LYS A 21 -9.09 -5.38 2.95
N HIS A 22 -9.06 -4.47 1.96
CA HIS A 22 -8.47 -4.77 0.66
C HIS A 22 -6.97 -5.07 0.77
N THR A 23 -6.23 -4.27 1.56
CA THR A 23 -4.80 -4.48 1.78
C THR A 23 -4.51 -5.80 2.48
N GLU A 24 -5.35 -6.23 3.42
CA GLU A 24 -5.18 -7.51 4.11
C GLU A 24 -5.40 -8.72 3.20
N GLN A 25 -6.26 -8.56 2.18
CA GLN A 25 -6.52 -9.59 1.17
C GLN A 25 -5.51 -9.62 0.02
N LEU A 26 -4.63 -8.61 -0.08
CA LEU A 26 -3.57 -8.57 -1.08
C LEU A 26 -2.46 -9.56 -0.74
N SER A 27 -2.07 -10.32 -1.75
CA SER A 27 -0.87 -11.17 -1.74
C SER A 27 0.13 -10.68 -2.78
N VAL A 28 1.40 -10.64 -2.38
CA VAL A 28 2.53 -10.35 -3.27
C VAL A 28 3.35 -11.63 -3.43
N HIS A 29 3.27 -12.26 -4.60
CA HIS A 29 3.93 -13.52 -4.89
C HIS A 29 5.45 -13.43 -4.75
N GLY A 30 6.02 -14.26 -3.86
CA GLY A 30 7.47 -14.31 -3.62
C GLY A 30 8.00 -13.25 -2.65
N TYR A 31 7.14 -12.39 -2.10
CA TYR A 31 7.53 -11.35 -1.16
C TYR A 31 6.95 -11.59 0.23
N ARG A 32 7.68 -11.14 1.25
CA ARG A 32 7.24 -11.13 2.64
C ARG A 32 6.76 -9.72 3.00
N ARG A 33 5.55 -9.60 3.54
CA ARG A 33 5.06 -8.34 4.12
C ARG A 33 5.88 -8.01 5.37
N VAL A 34 6.43 -6.81 5.43
CA VAL A 34 7.26 -6.32 6.54
C VAL A 34 6.54 -5.29 7.39
N LEU A 35 5.61 -4.53 6.79
CA LEU A 35 4.85 -3.51 7.48
C LEU A 35 3.44 -3.40 6.89
N ILE A 36 2.48 -3.04 7.74
CA ILE A 36 1.18 -2.51 7.32
C ILE A 36 0.85 -1.33 8.22
N ARG A 37 0.45 -0.20 7.62
CA ARG A 37 0.11 1.02 8.35
C ARG A 37 -1.10 1.70 7.73
N ASP A 38 -1.95 2.27 8.57
CA ASP A 38 -3.09 3.05 8.14
C ASP A 38 -2.73 4.53 8.15
N GLU A 39 -3.03 5.23 7.05
CA GLU A 39 -2.91 6.67 6.92
C GLU A 39 -4.30 7.26 6.69
N SER A 40 -4.71 8.16 7.57
CA SER A 40 -5.99 8.85 7.44
C SER A 40 -5.75 10.27 6.93
N TYR A 41 -6.36 10.59 5.78
CA TYR A 41 -6.43 11.96 5.26
C TYR A 41 -7.89 12.42 5.27
N PRO A 42 -8.19 13.73 5.31
CA PRO A 42 -9.56 14.20 5.32
C PRO A 42 -10.38 13.66 4.13
N GLY A 43 -11.41 12.87 4.40
CA GLY A 43 -12.31 12.32 3.38
C GLY A 43 -11.83 11.04 2.68
N THR A 44 -10.66 10.50 3.04
CA THR A 44 -10.12 9.26 2.45
C THR A 44 -9.48 8.36 3.50
N THR A 45 -9.58 7.05 3.31
CA THR A 45 -8.83 6.06 4.08
C THR A 45 -7.75 5.47 3.20
N ASN A 46 -6.50 5.53 3.64
CA ASN A 46 -5.38 4.90 2.97
C ASN A 46 -4.76 3.84 3.88
N THR A 47 -4.37 2.72 3.31
CA THR A 47 -3.57 1.70 3.99
C THR A 47 -2.39 1.37 3.10
N ILE A 48 -1.21 1.33 3.71
CA ILE A 48 0.04 1.03 3.03
C ILE A 48 0.60 -0.27 3.57
N ALA A 49 1.03 -1.15 2.66
CA ALA A 49 1.77 -2.36 3.01
C ALA A 49 3.11 -2.41 2.28
N ASP A 50 4.17 -2.64 3.04
CA ASP A 50 5.52 -2.80 2.52
C ASP A 50 5.90 -4.27 2.46
N TYR A 51 6.60 -4.65 1.39
CA TYR A 51 7.00 -6.01 1.13
C TYR A 51 8.46 -6.07 0.70
N VAL A 52 9.19 -7.07 1.19
CA VAL A 52 10.58 -7.36 0.81
C VAL A 52 10.66 -8.73 0.16
N GLY A 53 11.38 -8.84 -0.95
CA GLY A 53 11.45 -10.06 -1.74
C GLY A 53 12.64 -10.11 -2.69
N PRO A 54 12.74 -11.18 -3.50
CA PRO A 54 13.81 -11.35 -4.46
C PRO A 54 13.79 -10.23 -5.49
N THR A 55 14.95 -9.93 -6.07
CA THR A 55 15.11 -8.89 -7.10
C THR A 55 14.38 -9.20 -8.41
N GLU A 56 13.78 -10.39 -8.55
CA GLU A 56 13.25 -10.87 -9.82
C GLU A 56 12.28 -9.88 -10.50
N SER A 57 12.51 -9.78 -11.79
CA SER A 57 12.03 -8.81 -12.77
C SER A 57 10.65 -9.18 -13.33
N GLY A 58 9.69 -9.44 -12.45
CA GLY A 58 8.30 -9.58 -12.85
C GLY A 58 7.70 -8.21 -13.16
N ASN A 59 6.82 -8.14 -14.16
CA ASN A 59 5.86 -7.03 -14.23
C ASN A 59 5.15 -6.98 -12.86
N PRO A 60 5.07 -5.83 -12.16
CA PRO A 60 4.37 -5.74 -10.87
C PRO A 60 2.96 -6.33 -10.93
N ALA A 61 2.35 -6.34 -12.12
CA ALA A 61 1.06 -6.98 -12.37
C ALA A 61 1.00 -8.50 -12.25
N GLN A 62 2.13 -9.17 -12.34
CA GLN A 62 2.24 -10.61 -12.15
C GLN A 62 2.55 -10.96 -10.69
N LEU A 63 2.94 -9.96 -9.87
CA LEU A 63 3.26 -10.15 -8.46
C LEU A 63 2.05 -10.02 -7.57
N LEU A 64 1.06 -9.21 -7.96
CA LEU A 64 -0.12 -8.94 -7.15
C LEU A 64 -1.28 -9.89 -7.44
N SER A 65 -1.88 -10.41 -6.38
CA SER A 65 -3.16 -11.10 -6.44
C SER A 65 -4.06 -10.68 -5.28
N GLY A 66 -5.37 -10.72 -5.53
CA GLY A 66 -6.40 -10.39 -4.54
C GLY A 66 -7.79 -10.37 -5.18
N PRO A 67 -8.86 -10.47 -4.37
CA PRO A 67 -10.23 -10.42 -4.87
C PRO A 67 -10.53 -9.09 -5.58
N GLY A 68 -11.07 -9.16 -6.80
CA GLY A 68 -11.47 -7.98 -7.58
C GLY A 68 -10.31 -7.09 -8.04
N LEU A 69 -9.06 -7.50 -7.89
CA LEU A 69 -7.91 -6.67 -8.29
C LEU A 69 -7.84 -6.55 -9.80
N LYS A 70 -7.86 -5.31 -10.29
CA LYS A 70 -7.69 -4.98 -11.70
C LYS A 70 -6.58 -3.96 -11.89
N ILE A 71 -5.58 -4.36 -12.65
CA ILE A 71 -4.46 -3.49 -12.98
C ILE A 71 -4.81 -2.68 -14.21
N THR A 72 -4.69 -1.37 -14.08
CA THR A 72 -5.04 -0.41 -15.13
C THR A 72 -3.79 0.13 -15.82
N HIS A 73 -2.62 0.08 -15.15
CA HIS A 73 -1.36 0.51 -15.73
C HIS A 73 -0.16 -0.26 -15.17
N THR A 74 0.83 -0.54 -16.03
CA THR A 74 2.12 -1.14 -15.67
C THR A 74 3.26 -0.45 -16.39
N GLY A 75 4.32 -0.10 -15.67
CA GLY A 75 5.47 0.60 -16.22
C GLY A 75 5.82 1.83 -15.39
N PRO A 76 6.96 2.48 -15.68
CA PRO A 76 7.34 3.71 -15.01
C PRO A 76 6.28 4.78 -15.28
N VAL A 77 5.61 5.21 -14.21
CA VAL A 77 4.67 6.33 -14.28
C VAL A 77 5.45 7.60 -13.98
N THR A 78 5.72 8.40 -15.01
CA THR A 78 6.14 9.80 -14.83
C THR A 78 4.94 10.58 -14.28
N TRP A 79 4.87 10.74 -12.96
CA TRP A 79 3.89 11.63 -12.34
C TRP A 79 4.14 13.10 -12.70
N ILE A 80 3.05 13.86 -12.78
CA ILE A 80 3.00 15.32 -12.89
C ILE A 80 3.22 15.98 -11.49
N THR A 81 3.26 15.18 -10.43
CA THR A 81 3.46 15.61 -9.04
C THR A 81 4.55 14.76 -8.37
N PRO A 82 5.58 15.36 -7.76
CA PRO A 82 6.60 14.61 -7.04
C PRO A 82 5.93 13.82 -5.90
N GLN A 83 6.16 12.51 -5.82
CA GLN A 83 5.99 11.85 -4.53
C GLN A 83 6.96 12.50 -3.55
N PRO A 84 6.55 12.79 -2.31
CA PRO A 84 7.40 13.47 -1.33
C PRO A 84 8.67 12.70 -0.97
N ASN A 85 8.76 11.42 -1.36
CA ASN A 85 9.88 10.55 -1.05
C ASN A 85 10.65 10.16 -2.31
N ASP A 86 11.86 10.71 -2.47
CA ASP A 86 12.88 10.33 -3.47
C ASP A 86 13.41 8.88 -3.31
N LEU A 87 12.66 8.03 -2.61
CA LEU A 87 12.99 6.65 -2.25
C LEU A 87 12.25 5.63 -3.12
N LEU A 88 11.17 6.05 -3.77
CA LEU A 88 10.22 5.17 -4.44
C LEU A 88 10.06 5.56 -5.92
N ASP A 89 9.88 4.56 -6.78
CA ASP A 89 9.49 4.72 -8.18
C ASP A 89 8.12 4.06 -8.40
N LEU A 90 7.13 4.81 -8.88
CA LEU A 90 5.82 4.22 -9.19
C LEU A 90 5.93 3.29 -10.41
N VAL A 91 5.52 2.04 -10.25
CA VAL A 91 5.65 0.98 -11.27
C VAL A 91 4.32 0.35 -11.71
N ALA A 92 3.22 0.54 -10.97
CA ALA A 92 1.89 0.12 -11.40
C ALA A 92 0.76 0.89 -10.70
N LEU A 93 -0.40 0.93 -11.36
CA LEU A 93 -1.66 1.45 -10.83
C LEU A 93 -2.78 0.44 -11.08
N GLY A 94 -3.77 0.45 -10.21
CA GLY A 94 -4.98 -0.33 -10.40
C GLY A 94 -6.12 0.09 -9.50
N GLN A 95 -7.14 -0.74 -9.50
CA GLN A 95 -8.36 -0.58 -8.72
C GLN A 95 -8.92 -1.93 -8.30
N PHE A 96 -9.76 -1.92 -7.28
CA PHE A 96 -10.57 -3.07 -6.91
C PHE A 96 -11.97 -2.95 -7.54
N GLU A 97 -12.49 -4.05 -8.08
CA GLU A 97 -13.86 -4.16 -8.57
C GLU A 97 -14.82 -4.37 -7.39
N GLY A 98 -15.86 -3.54 -7.29
CA GLY A 98 -16.87 -3.62 -6.23
C GLY A 98 -17.50 -2.28 -5.87
N PRO A 99 -18.45 -2.26 -4.91
CA PRO A 99 -18.99 -1.04 -4.34
C PRO A 99 -17.94 -0.35 -3.46
N GLY A 100 -17.71 0.95 -3.68
CA GLY A 100 -16.58 1.69 -3.11
C GLY A 100 -15.38 1.66 -4.06
N THR A 101 -15.02 2.80 -4.63
CA THR A 101 -13.88 2.90 -5.57
C THR A 101 -12.58 2.95 -4.80
N CYS A 102 -12.04 1.78 -4.47
CA CYS A 102 -10.68 1.66 -3.95
C CYS A 102 -9.68 1.58 -5.10
N ARG A 103 -8.67 2.44 -5.07
CA ARG A 103 -7.54 2.44 -6.01
C ARG A 103 -6.29 1.98 -5.28
N PHE A 104 -5.34 1.47 -6.04
CA PHE A 104 -4.03 1.17 -5.49
C PHE A 104 -2.92 1.61 -6.42
N ASP A 105 -1.78 1.86 -5.81
CA ASP A 105 -0.53 2.15 -6.49
C ASP A 105 0.59 1.26 -5.93
N VAL A 106 1.52 0.89 -6.81
CA VAL A 106 2.65 0.03 -6.47
C VAL A 106 3.92 0.79 -6.74
N SER A 107 4.68 1.02 -5.69
CA SER A 107 5.92 1.76 -5.75
C SER A 107 7.09 0.83 -5.43
N LYS A 108 8.18 0.94 -6.20
CA LYS A 108 9.40 0.15 -6.00
C LYS A 108 10.45 0.97 -5.28
N PHE A 109 11.08 0.38 -4.27
CA PHE A 109 12.18 1.02 -3.55
C PHE A 109 13.44 1.14 -4.41
N ARG A 110 14.04 2.33 -4.44
CA ARG A 110 15.27 2.60 -5.20
C ARG A 110 16.46 1.87 -4.59
N ARG A 111 17.29 1.29 -5.45
CA ARG A 111 18.53 0.61 -5.05
C ARG A 111 19.48 1.59 -4.33
N GLY A 112 20.23 1.09 -3.35
CA GLY A 112 21.24 1.85 -2.62
C GLY A 112 20.67 2.73 -1.50
N ARG A 113 19.36 2.70 -1.28
CA ARG A 113 18.70 3.38 -0.16
C ARG A 113 18.63 2.48 1.07
N SER A 114 18.66 3.09 2.25
CA SER A 114 18.50 2.37 3.53
C SER A 114 17.04 1.98 3.73
N ALA A 115 16.81 0.77 4.25
CA ALA A 115 15.49 0.37 4.71
C ALA A 115 15.07 1.22 5.92
N PRO A 116 13.78 1.55 6.05
CA PRO A 116 13.21 2.07 7.29
C PRO A 116 13.45 1.11 8.48
N GLU A 117 13.66 1.65 9.68
CA GLU A 117 13.96 0.85 10.88
C GLU A 117 12.77 -0.01 11.31
N GLU A 118 11.56 0.50 11.09
CA GLU A 118 10.28 -0.15 11.38
C GLU A 118 10.01 -1.41 10.57
N TRP A 119 10.75 -1.65 9.48
CA TRP A 119 10.68 -2.91 8.73
C TRP A 119 11.33 -4.08 9.47
N HIS A 120 12.09 -3.79 10.54
CA HIS A 120 12.77 -4.78 11.39
C HIS A 120 13.54 -5.82 10.57
N LEU A 121 14.24 -5.38 9.52
CA LEU A 121 15.07 -6.26 8.71
C LEU A 121 16.31 -6.69 9.49
N SER A 122 16.74 -7.94 9.27
CA SER A 122 18.07 -8.35 9.72
C SER A 122 19.17 -7.55 8.99
N ASP A 123 20.36 -7.47 9.59
CA ASP A 123 21.51 -6.78 8.96
C ASP A 123 21.82 -7.33 7.57
N THR A 124 21.68 -8.65 7.39
CA THR A 124 21.86 -9.33 6.10
C THR A 124 20.81 -8.87 5.08
N GLU A 125 19.52 -8.86 5.44
CA GLU A 125 18.45 -8.40 4.55
C GLU A 125 18.61 -6.92 4.18
N ALA A 126 18.98 -6.08 5.16
CA ALA A 126 19.23 -4.66 4.91
C ALA A 126 20.44 -4.45 3.97
N ALA A 127 21.49 -5.26 4.10
CA ALA A 127 22.64 -5.25 3.20
C ALA A 127 22.29 -5.77 1.80
N ASP A 128 21.45 -6.80 1.72
CA ASP A 128 20.96 -7.36 0.46
C ASP A 128 20.05 -6.37 -0.27
N LEU A 129 19.18 -5.65 0.43
CA LEU A 129 18.38 -4.58 -0.14
C LEU A 129 19.26 -3.43 -0.67
N ARG A 130 20.22 -2.95 0.13
CA ARG A 130 21.17 -1.90 -0.28
C ARG A 130 21.98 -2.31 -1.50
N SER A 131 22.44 -3.56 -1.55
CA SER A 131 23.21 -4.10 -2.67
C SER A 131 22.36 -4.47 -3.88
N GLY A 132 21.03 -4.47 -3.78
CA GLY A 132 20.09 -4.84 -4.84
C GLY A 132 20.02 -6.35 -5.10
N ARG A 133 20.32 -7.18 -4.10
CA ARG A 133 20.04 -8.62 -4.08
C ARG A 133 18.61 -8.91 -3.61
N LEU A 134 18.06 -8.04 -2.75
CA LEU A 134 16.64 -7.94 -2.47
C LEU A 134 16.07 -6.66 -3.09
N THR A 135 14.76 -6.65 -3.28
CA THR A 135 13.98 -5.46 -3.62
C THR A 135 12.85 -5.30 -2.61
N ALA A 136 12.39 -4.06 -2.45
CA ALA A 136 11.19 -3.76 -1.69
C ALA A 136 10.15 -3.10 -2.59
N ILE A 137 8.89 -3.37 -2.31
CA ILE A 137 7.75 -2.69 -2.91
C ILE A 137 6.80 -2.20 -1.82
N GLU A 138 6.24 -1.04 -2.06
CA GLU A 138 5.15 -0.45 -1.29
C GLU A 138 3.87 -0.59 -2.10
N VAL A 139 2.80 -1.07 -1.49
CA VAL A 139 1.47 -1.07 -2.07
C VAL A 139 0.59 -0.17 -1.21
N SER A 140 0.15 0.94 -1.79
CA SER A 140 -0.79 1.86 -1.15
C SER A 140 -2.18 1.60 -1.71
N VAL A 141 -3.16 1.41 -0.83
CA VAL A 141 -4.57 1.25 -1.16
C VAL A 141 -5.33 2.41 -0.57
N GLY A 142 -6.04 3.17 -1.41
CA GLY A 142 -6.87 4.29 -1.01
C GLY A 142 -8.34 4.08 -1.37
N CYS A 143 -9.23 4.29 -0.41
CA CYS A 143 -10.68 4.21 -0.58
C CYS A 143 -11.34 5.53 -0.12
N GLY A 144 -12.33 6.02 -0.86
CA GLY A 144 -13.03 7.28 -0.55
C GLY A 144 -13.19 8.18 -1.77
N LEU A 145 -13.36 9.49 -1.53
CA LEU A 145 -13.46 10.49 -2.60
C LEU A 145 -12.11 10.61 -3.31
N GLY A 146 -11.93 9.80 -4.35
CA GLY A 146 -10.78 9.88 -5.25
C GLY A 146 -10.94 10.92 -6.33
#